data_AF-A0A8T0D2J1-F1
#
_entry.id   AF-A0A8T0D2J1-F1
#
_cell.length_a   1.000
_cell.length_b   1.000
_cell.length_c   1.000
_cell.angle_alpha   90.00
_cell.angle_beta   90.00
_cell.angle_gamma   90.00
#
_symmetry.space_group_name_H-M   'P 1'
#
loop_
_entity.id
_entity.type
_entity.pdbx_description
1 polymer ?
#
loop_
_entity_poly.entity_id
_entity_poly.type
_entity_poly.pdbx_seq_one_letter_code
_entity_poly.pdbx_strand_id
1 'polypeptide(L)' 'MEVTFDIDANGILNVSTVDKSTGKQNKITITNDKGRLSKQDVDRMVSEAEKYKAEDERNRERVAAKNG' A
#
# COMPACT_ATOMS: atom_id res chain seq x y z
N MET A 1 -10.25 -6.97 12.61
CA MET A 1 -10.54 -6.29 11.34
C MET A 1 -9.74 -6.95 10.23
N GLU A 2 -10.36 -7.13 9.07
CA GLU A 2 -9.75 -7.70 7.86
C GLU A 2 -9.79 -6.65 6.76
N VAL A 3 -8.67 -6.48 6.06
CA VAL A 3 -8.52 -5.50 4.97
C VAL A 3 -8.30 -6.28 3.68
N THR A 4 -9.10 -5.98 2.67
CA THR A 4 -9.00 -6.59 1.33
C THR A 4 -8.71 -5.52 0.29
N PHE A 5 -7.76 -5.80 -0.58
CA PHE A 5 -7.36 -4.97 -1.71
C PHE A 5 -7.69 -5.72 -3.00
N ASP A 6 -8.48 -5.10 -3.87
CA ASP A 6 -8.91 -5.67 -5.15
C ASP A 6 -8.62 -4.69 -6.29
N ILE A 7 -8.00 -5.16 -7.36
CA ILE A 7 -7.67 -4.35 -8.54
C ILE A 7 -8.43 -4.91 -9.72
N ASP A 8 -9.26 -4.08 -10.35
CA ASP A 8 -10.03 -4.49 -11.53
C ASP A 8 -9.23 -4.37 -12.85
N ALA A 9 -9.81 -4.86 -13.94
CA ALA A 9 -9.19 -4.82 -15.27
C ALA A 9 -8.97 -3.39 -15.81
N ASN A 10 -9.60 -2.37 -15.22
CA ASN A 10 -9.40 -0.96 -15.55
C ASN A 10 -8.31 -0.31 -14.69
N GLY A 11 -7.75 -1.05 -13.73
CA GLY A 11 -6.74 -0.55 -12.79
C GLY A 11 -7.32 0.19 -11.59
N ILE A 12 -8.63 0.13 -11.34
CA ILE A 12 -9.27 0.75 -10.18
C ILE A 12 -9.00 -0.12 -8.95
N LEU A 13 -8.46 0.48 -7.89
CA LEU A 13 -8.20 -0.17 -6.63
C LEU A 13 -9.39 -0.02 -5.69
N ASN A 14 -10.02 -1.13 -5.34
CA ASN A 14 -11.06 -1.21 -4.33
C ASN A 14 -10.44 -1.66 -3.00
N VAL A 15 -10.52 -0.81 -1.98
CA VAL A 15 -10.11 -1.14 -0.61
C VAL A 15 -11.35 -1.36 0.23
N SER A 16 -11.48 -2.54 0.82
CA SER A 16 -12.59 -2.86 1.73
C SER A 16 -12.06 -3.31 3.08
N THR A 17 -12.78 -2.93 4.13
CA THR A 17 -12.48 -3.33 5.51
C THR A 17 -13.70 -3.99 6.11
N VAL A 18 -13.50 -5.13 6.76
CA VAL A 18 -14.55 -5.88 7.45
C VAL A 18 -14.16 -6.03 8.92
N ASP A 19 -15.01 -5.52 9.81
CA ASP A 19 -14.90 -5.83 11.22
C ASP A 19 -15.62 -7.15 11.50
N LYS A 20 -14.85 -8.24 11.65
CA LYS A 20 -15.38 -9.60 11.92
C LYS A 20 -16.21 -9.69 13.22
N SER A 21 -16.05 -8.76 14.16
CA SER A 21 -16.79 -8.78 15.43
C SER A 21 -18.19 -8.17 15.32
N THR A 22 -18.35 -7.14 14.50
CA THR A 22 -19.61 -6.39 14.34
C THR A 22 -20.28 -6.63 12.99
N GLY A 23 -19.60 -7.28 12.05
CA GLY A 23 -20.05 -7.46 10.67
C GLY A 23 -20.03 -6.18 9.82
N LYS A 24 -19.64 -5.04 10.40
CA LYS A 24 -19.61 -3.75 9.69
C LYS A 24 -18.55 -3.75 8.60
N GLN A 25 -18.91 -3.20 7.45
CA GLN A 25 -18.02 -3.08 6.29
C GLN A 25 -17.92 -1.63 5.84
N ASN A 26 -16.71 -1.19 5.52
CA ASN A 26 -16.46 0.09 4.85
C ASN A 26 -15.66 -0.16 3.57
N LYS A 27 -16.05 0.50 2.49
CA LYS A 27 -15.39 0.41 1.18
C LYS A 27 -14.97 1.78 0.69
N ILE A 28 -13.76 1.87 0.15
CA ILE A 28 -13.20 3.05 -0.53
C ILE A 28 -12.75 2.60 -1.92
N THR A 29 -13.11 3.38 -2.93
CA THR A 29 -12.66 3.14 -4.31
C THR A 29 -11.63 4.20 -4.68
N ILE A 30 -10.45 3.75 -5.10
CA ILE A 30 -9.36 4.59 -5.58
C ILE A 30 -9.26 4.38 -7.09
N THR A 31 -9.76 5.36 -7.84
CA THR A 31 -9.65 5.36 -9.30
C THR A 31 -8.21 5.65 -9.71
N ASN A 32 -7.65 4.79 -10.56
CA ASN A 32 -6.35 5.03 -11.16
C ASN A 32 -6.54 5.79 -12.47
N ASP A 33 -6.37 7.10 -12.42
CA ASP A 33 -6.39 7.92 -13.62
C ASP A 33 -5.21 7.54 -14.54
N LYS A 34 -5.48 7.28 -15.82
CA LYS A 34 -4.44 6.94 -16.79
C LYS A 34 -3.35 8.03 -16.79
N GLY A 35 -2.10 7.63 -16.59
CA GLY A 35 -0.95 8.55 -16.60
C GLY A 35 -0.59 9.16 -15.24
N ARG A 36 -1.15 8.67 -14.13
CA ARG A 36 -0.83 9.17 -12.77
C ARG A 36 0.65 9.07 -12.38
N LEU A 37 1.37 8.11 -12.95
CA LEU A 37 2.82 7.99 -12.79
C LEU A 37 3.45 7.88 -14.18
N SER A 38 4.42 8.75 -14.46
CA SER A 38 5.24 8.61 -15.65
C SER A 38 6.26 7.49 -15.45
N LYS A 39 6.84 6.98 -16.55
CA LYS A 39 7.94 6.01 -16.47
C LYS A 39 9.12 6.55 -15.63
N GLN A 40 9.41 7.84 -15.76
CA GLN A 40 10.46 8.52 -14.99
C GLN A 40 10.15 8.54 -13.49
N ASP A 41 8.88 8.71 -13.11
CA ASP A 41 8.47 8.65 -11.70
C ASP A 41 8.65 7.25 -11.13
N VAL A 42 8.29 6.22 -11.90
CA VAL A 42 8.49 4.82 -11.50
C VAL A 42 9.98 4.52 -11.31
N ASP A 43 10.82 4.88 -12.29
CA ASP A 43 12.27 4.64 -12.22
C ASP A 43 12.91 5.39 -11.04
N ARG A 44 12.47 6.63 -10.77
CA ARG A 44 12.91 7.40 -9.60
C ARG A 44 12.50 6.74 -8.29
N MET A 45 11.26 6.26 -8.18
CA MET A 45 10.78 5.55 -6.98
C MET A 45 11.57 4.26 -6.72
N VAL A 46 11.94 3.52 -7.77
CA VAL A 46 12.79 2.31 -7.63
C VAL A 46 14.19 2.68 -7.12
N SER A 47 14.81 3.70 -7.73
CA SER A 47 16.15 4.14 -7.31
C SER A 47 16.17 4.68 -5.88
N GLU A 48 15.14 5.43 -5.48
CA GLU A 48 14.99 5.90 -4.10
C GLU A 48 14.80 4.73 -3.13
N ALA A 49 13.96 3.74 -3.47
CA ALA A 49 13.76 2.54 -2.64
C ALA A 49 15.07 1.75 -2.43
N GLU A 50 15.89 1.60 -3.47
CA GLU A 50 17.21 0.96 -3.35
C GLU A 50 18.16 1.76 -2.46
N LYS A 51 18.18 3.09 -2.63
CA LYS A 51 19.03 3.99 -1.84
C LYS A 51 18.69 3.95 -0.34
N TYR A 52 17.41 3.90 0.01
CA TYR A 52 16.94 3.93 1.40
C TYR A 52 16.73 2.55 2.03
N LYS A 53 16.93 1.46 1.28
CA LYS A 53 16.71 0.08 1.73
C LYS A 53 17.32 -0.23 3.11
N ALA A 54 18.58 0.14 3.34
CA ALA A 54 19.27 -0.14 4.59
C ALA A 54 18.72 0.66 5.79
N GLU A 55 18.27 1.89 5.55
CA GLU A 55 17.63 2.72 6.56
C GLU A 55 16.23 2.21 6.90
N ASP A 56 15.45 1.83 5.88
CA ASP A 56 14.13 1.24 6.03
C ASP A 56 14.17 -0.09 6.78
N GLU A 57 15.18 -0.93 6.52
CA GLU A 57 15.40 -2.19 7.23
C GLU A 57 15.71 -1.96 8.71
N ARG A 58 16.64 -1.06 9.02
CA ARG A 58 16.95 -0.68 10.41
C ARG A 58 15.74 -0.10 11.14
N ASN A 59 14.95 0.72 10.46
CA ASN A 59 13.72 1.28 11.02
C ASN A 59 12.66 0.20 11.27
N ARG A 60 12.50 -0.74 10.33
CA ARG A 60 11.59 -1.88 10.46
C ARG A 60 11.97 -2.76 11.64
N GLU A 61 13.25 -3.10 11.79
CA GLU A 61 13.77 -3.87 12.93
C GLU A 61 13.51 -3.16 14.26
N ARG A 62 13.78 -1.85 14.32
CA ARG A 62 13.52 -1.04 15.51
C ARG A 62 12.04 -1.01 15.91
N VAL A 63 11.13 -0.95 14.92
CA VAL A 63 9.68 -0.97 15.18
C VAL A 63 9.21 -2.37 15.58
N ALA A 64 9.72 -3.42 14.92
CA ALA A 64 9.42 -4.81 15.27
C ALA A 64 9.86 -5.12 16.71
N ALA A 65 11.04 -4.68 17.13
CA ALA A 65 11.54 -4.84 18.49
C ALA A 65 10.71 -4.10 19.56
N LYS A 66 9.90 -3.11 19.17
CA LYS A 66 9.00 -2.38 20.09
C LYS A 66 7.58 -2.95 20.15
N ASN A 67 7.18 -3.73 19.15
CA ASN A 67 5.83 -4.28 19.01
C ASN A 67 5.79 -5.81 19.19
N GLY A 68 6.92 -6.42 19.58
CA GLY A 68 7.02 -7.81 20.01
C GLY A 68 6.79 -7.97 21.49
#